data_AF-A0A0C9RYX1-F1
#
_entry.id   AF-A0A0C9RYX1-F1
#
_cell.length_a   1.000
_cell.length_b   1.000
_cell.length_c   1.000
_cell.angle_alpha   90.00
_cell.angle_beta   90.00
_cell.angle_gamma   90.00
#
_symmetry.space_group_name_H-M   'P 1'
#
loop_
_entity.id
_entity.type
_entity.pdbx_description
1 polymer ?
#
loop_
_entity_poly.entity_id
_entity_poly.type
_entity_poly.pdbx_seq_one_letter_code
_entity_poly.pdbx_strand_id
1 'polypeptide(L)'
;MSAIIDDKVVAGAKSSSEVKEDPIVALTEKVELLYHFRDHYFENHSIEDAINKNNDIEREMKETLGRFDEFKGYEIDGCRAKYYYLKGKAFNVVDRFVPQAEELLSKAVKLEPKLIDAWNELGECYWKNDDIKQAKNCFVGALPHGRNKTSLRNLSMVLRQESTNDQKQKIENIKLGVEYAKEAVGMDTNDGTSWTILGNAYLASFFTIAQNPATLRLCMSAYAQAEKDVVAKSKPYLFFNKATALKYQEEYKLALEAFKRAMLLDPTWEVPRTKFDELLKYLKDVQNLINSKGRLKPKRLYQMIQALDKKHLGPYKEGSYTSGNKSIKLELIPLKDLNPGINIEKVVFGKVVCWIQDSDAVPFSFCMVDEEKTCMVVTVYNLAEGRGVTVGDSVAIPEPFLTHQQFSFSVNEFDFKSIRVETPVLLVVNGRKLGRDQQAGAKLSSYKRPD
;
A
#
# COMPACT_ATOMS: atom_id res chain seq x y z
N MET A 1 47.23 34.13 50.15
CA MET A 1 47.16 34.09 48.67
C MET A 1 45.69 34.11 48.30
N SER A 2 45.23 35.26 47.85
CA SER A 2 43.87 35.51 47.37
C SER A 2 43.75 34.93 45.97
N ALA A 3 42.85 33.97 45.77
CA ALA A 3 42.51 33.47 44.43
C ALA A 3 41.34 34.29 43.90
N ILE A 4 41.63 35.09 42.89
CA ILE A 4 40.70 35.92 42.13
C ILE A 4 39.78 34.97 41.35
N ILE A 5 38.47 35.03 41.63
CA ILE A 5 37.43 34.42 40.80
C ILE A 5 37.23 35.36 39.61
N ASP A 6 37.54 34.87 38.41
CA ASP A 6 37.41 35.62 37.16
C ASP A 6 35.95 35.54 36.69
N ASP A 7 35.12 36.47 37.16
CA ASP A 7 33.75 36.69 36.69
C ASP A 7 33.78 37.26 35.27
N LYS A 8 33.85 36.39 34.26
CA LYS A 8 33.48 36.76 32.89
C LYS A 8 31.96 36.79 32.77
N VAL A 9 31.39 37.95 33.12
CA VAL A 9 30.04 38.36 32.72
C VAL A 9 29.97 38.36 31.19
N VAL A 10 29.29 37.37 30.61
CA VAL A 10 28.95 37.35 29.19
C VAL A 10 27.81 38.33 28.96
N ALA A 11 28.08 39.40 28.22
CA ALA A 11 27.08 40.36 27.79
C ALA A 11 25.98 39.64 26.96
N GLY A 12 24.77 39.55 27.52
CA GLY A 12 23.60 38.96 26.87
C GLY A 12 22.89 37.86 27.65
N ALA A 13 23.44 37.36 28.76
CA ALA A 13 22.72 36.45 29.64
C ALA A 13 21.68 37.24 30.44
N LYS A 14 20.39 37.07 30.12
CA LYS A 14 19.32 37.44 31.05
C LYS A 14 19.50 36.64 32.34
N SER A 15 19.42 37.30 33.49
CA SER A 15 19.52 36.64 34.79
C SER A 15 18.45 35.56 34.93
N SER A 16 18.79 34.48 35.64
CA SER A 16 17.89 33.36 35.97
C SER A 16 16.66 33.75 36.80
N SER A 17 16.46 35.04 37.08
CA SER A 17 15.35 35.62 37.82
C SER A 17 14.18 36.15 36.96
N GLU A 18 14.23 36.01 35.63
CA GLU A 18 13.13 36.44 34.72
C GLU A 18 12.51 35.29 33.87
N VAL A 19 12.75 34.02 34.20
CA VAL A 19 12.15 32.89 33.49
C VAL A 19 11.03 32.27 34.34
N LYS A 20 9.78 32.57 34.02
CA LYS A 20 8.57 32.10 34.74
C LYS A 20 8.23 30.62 34.51
N GLU A 21 8.95 29.89 33.65
CA GLU A 21 8.65 28.52 33.22
C GLU A 21 9.91 27.85 32.64
N ASP A 22 10.18 26.56 32.95
CA ASP A 22 11.34 25.83 32.41
C ASP A 22 11.29 25.79 30.87
N PRO A 23 12.29 26.35 30.16
CA PRO A 23 12.31 26.42 28.70
C PRO A 23 12.13 25.06 28.01
N ILE A 24 12.69 23.97 28.56
CA ILE A 24 12.59 22.65 27.95
C ILE A 24 11.17 22.11 28.10
N VAL A 25 10.49 22.39 29.21
CA VAL A 25 9.08 22.02 29.42
C VAL A 25 8.21 22.78 28.43
N ALA A 26 8.35 24.11 28.37
CA ALA A 26 7.59 24.96 27.45
C ALA A 26 7.78 24.57 25.97
N LEU A 27 9.02 24.26 25.57
CA LEU A 27 9.33 23.81 24.21
C LEU A 27 8.80 22.39 23.92
N THR A 28 8.82 21.50 24.92
CA THR A 28 8.25 20.16 24.78
C THR A 28 6.75 20.26 24.50
N GLU A 29 6.02 21.00 25.33
CA GLU A 29 4.58 21.21 25.18
C GLU A 29 4.24 21.84 23.82
N LYS A 30 5.00 22.84 23.37
CA LYS A 30 4.76 23.48 22.08
C LYS A 30 4.97 22.52 20.91
N VAL A 31 6.00 21.66 20.96
CA VAL A 31 6.26 20.65 19.91
C VAL A 31 5.21 19.53 19.95
N GLU A 32 4.74 19.13 21.13
CA GLU A 32 3.64 18.17 21.27
C GLU A 32 2.33 18.72 20.69
N LEU A 33 2.00 19.98 20.95
CA LEU A 33 0.85 20.65 20.36
C LEU A 33 0.95 20.74 18.83
N LEU A 34 2.13 20.99 18.29
CA LEU A 34 2.38 21.00 16.84
C LEU A 34 2.08 19.62 16.20
N TYR A 35 2.56 18.54 16.81
CA TYR A 35 2.29 17.19 16.31
C TYR A 35 0.82 16.78 16.53
N HIS A 36 0.23 17.17 17.65
CA HIS A 36 -1.19 16.95 17.91
C HIS A 36 -2.05 17.66 16.85
N PHE A 37 -1.76 18.93 16.54
CA PHE A 37 -2.41 19.67 15.46
C PHE A 37 -2.31 18.93 14.11
N ARG A 38 -1.12 18.45 13.75
CA ARG A 38 -0.90 17.69 12.50
C ARG A 38 -1.71 16.38 12.47
N ASP A 39 -1.64 15.60 13.54
CA ASP A 39 -2.17 14.24 13.58
C ASP A 39 -3.69 14.21 13.78
N HIS A 40 -4.24 15.23 14.44
CA HIS A 40 -5.67 15.41 14.71
C HIS A 40 -6.29 16.54 13.87
N TYR A 41 -5.65 16.92 12.76
CA TYR A 41 -6.09 18.03 11.91
C TYR A 41 -7.58 17.94 11.53
N PHE A 42 -8.05 16.75 11.12
CA PHE A 42 -9.43 16.51 10.71
C PHE A 42 -10.43 16.29 11.87
N GLU A 43 -9.99 16.38 13.13
CA GLU A 43 -10.92 16.48 14.25
C GLU A 43 -11.41 17.92 14.45
N ASN A 44 -10.61 18.89 14.00
CA ASN A 44 -10.87 20.33 14.17
C ASN A 44 -11.08 21.08 12.84
N HIS A 45 -10.83 20.42 11.70
CA HIS A 45 -11.02 20.96 10.35
C HIS A 45 -11.87 20.02 9.52
N SER A 46 -12.63 20.59 8.59
CA SER A 46 -13.47 19.81 7.68
C SER A 46 -12.61 19.07 6.64
N ILE A 47 -13.20 18.10 5.93
CA ILE A 47 -12.46 17.40 4.86
C ILE A 47 -12.21 18.33 3.67
N GLU A 48 -13.05 19.36 3.50
CA GLU A 48 -12.91 20.41 2.50
C GLU A 48 -11.64 21.24 2.72
N ASP A 49 -11.17 21.36 3.96
CA ASP A 49 -9.95 22.07 4.33
C ASP A 49 -8.66 21.26 4.06
N ALA A 50 -8.77 19.99 3.62
CA ALA A 50 -7.62 19.11 3.40
C ALA A 50 -6.57 19.71 2.44
N ILE A 51 -7.00 20.55 1.48
CA ILE A 51 -6.10 21.26 0.55
C ILE A 51 -5.16 22.24 1.26
N ASN A 52 -5.58 22.80 2.41
CA ASN A 52 -4.83 23.79 3.18
C ASN A 52 -3.93 23.17 4.25
N LYS A 53 -4.16 21.89 4.59
CA LYS A 53 -3.49 21.18 5.69
C LYS A 53 -1.97 21.35 5.72
N ASN A 54 -1.30 21.14 4.59
CA ASN A 54 0.16 21.25 4.52
C ASN A 54 0.66 22.69 4.79
N ASN A 55 -0.07 23.70 4.31
CA ASN A 55 0.24 25.10 4.56
C ASN A 55 -0.01 25.48 6.02
N ASP A 56 -1.09 24.96 6.62
CA ASP A 56 -1.41 25.19 8.02
C ASP A 56 -0.37 24.57 8.95
N ILE A 57 0.03 23.31 8.69
CA ILE A 57 1.11 22.65 9.44
C ILE A 57 2.42 23.44 9.33
N GLU A 58 2.73 23.97 8.14
CA GLU A 58 3.93 24.78 7.95
C GLU A 58 3.86 26.12 8.69
N ARG A 59 2.68 26.74 8.80
CA ARG A 59 2.49 27.94 9.61
C ARG A 59 2.69 27.64 11.10
N GLU A 60 2.03 26.61 11.62
CA GLU A 60 2.19 26.16 13.02
C GLU A 60 3.64 25.75 13.33
N MET A 61 4.34 25.16 12.37
CA MET A 61 5.77 24.87 12.47
C MET A 61 6.59 26.16 12.64
N LYS A 62 6.35 27.18 11.81
CA LYS A 62 7.06 28.47 11.89
C LYS A 62 6.80 29.17 13.22
N GLU A 63 5.56 29.16 13.70
CA GLU A 63 5.20 29.72 15.01
C GLU A 63 5.89 28.97 16.16
N THR A 64 5.90 27.64 16.09
CA THR A 64 6.61 26.79 17.05
C THR A 64 8.10 27.08 17.05
N LEU A 65 8.72 27.23 15.88
CA LEU A 65 10.14 27.58 15.75
C LEU A 65 10.44 28.98 16.28
N GLY A 66 9.54 29.95 16.11
CA GLY A 66 9.67 31.28 16.71
C GLY A 66 9.79 31.23 18.24
N ARG A 67 9.10 30.27 18.88
CA ARG A 67 9.22 30.05 20.33
C ARG A 67 10.63 29.61 20.75
N PHE A 68 11.37 28.90 19.90
CA PHE A 68 12.77 28.55 20.18
C PHE A 68 13.69 29.77 20.17
N ASP A 69 13.37 30.81 19.40
CA ASP A 69 14.19 32.03 19.34
C ASP A 69 14.08 32.86 20.63
N GLU A 70 12.95 32.76 21.35
CA GLU A 70 12.77 33.37 22.67
C GLU A 70 13.69 32.76 23.75
N PHE A 71 14.06 31.49 23.60
CA PHE A 71 14.91 30.74 24.52
C PHE A 71 16.35 30.57 24.00
N LYS A 72 16.75 31.38 23.03
CA LYS A 72 18.09 31.34 22.43
C LYS A 72 19.16 31.59 23.51
N GLY A 73 20.12 30.67 23.61
CA GLY A 73 21.18 30.71 24.62
C GLY A 73 21.01 29.69 25.76
N TYR A 74 19.82 29.12 25.93
CA TYR A 74 19.56 28.04 26.92
C TYR A 74 20.24 26.70 26.57
N GLU A 75 20.88 26.61 25.40
CA GLU A 75 21.64 25.45 24.92
C GLU A 75 22.84 25.07 25.83
N ILE A 76 23.12 25.86 26.86
CA ILE A 76 24.32 25.82 27.70
C ILE A 76 24.07 25.10 29.05
N ASP A 77 22.80 24.89 29.45
CA ASP A 77 22.44 24.43 30.82
C ASP A 77 22.23 22.90 30.94
N GLY A 78 23.04 22.10 30.24
CA GLY A 78 23.01 20.63 30.38
C GLY A 78 21.86 19.89 29.67
N CYS A 79 20.85 20.59 29.13
CA CYS A 79 19.73 20.01 28.36
C CYS A 79 19.87 20.16 26.84
N ARG A 80 21.10 20.37 26.34
CA ARG A 80 21.39 20.69 24.94
C ARG A 80 20.90 19.65 23.95
N ALA A 81 21.04 18.36 24.28
CA ALA A 81 20.57 17.27 23.42
C ALA A 81 19.06 17.32 23.21
N LYS A 82 18.30 17.49 24.30
CA LYS A 82 16.84 17.60 24.26
C LYS A 82 16.37 18.85 23.52
N TYR A 83 17.05 19.99 23.68
CA TYR A 83 16.76 21.19 22.90
C TYR A 83 16.94 20.95 21.38
N TYR A 84 18.07 20.37 20.96
CA TYR A 84 18.29 20.05 19.54
C TYR A 84 17.32 19.02 19.00
N TYR A 85 16.97 18.02 19.81
CA TYR A 85 15.94 17.05 19.48
C TYR A 85 14.60 17.74 19.22
N LEU A 86 14.11 18.57 20.15
CA LEU A 86 12.82 19.24 20.03
C LEU A 86 12.79 20.19 18.82
N LYS A 87 13.86 20.96 18.60
CA LYS A 87 13.94 21.88 17.45
C LYS A 87 14.00 21.11 16.12
N GLY A 88 14.80 20.05 16.07
CA GLY A 88 14.89 19.18 14.91
C GLY A 88 13.58 18.47 14.60
N LYS A 89 12.89 17.97 15.64
CA LYS A 89 11.54 17.40 15.56
C LYS A 89 10.51 18.41 15.04
N ALA A 90 10.56 19.66 15.51
CA ALA A 90 9.70 20.71 14.99
C ALA A 90 9.89 20.92 13.48
N PHE A 91 11.14 21.00 13.00
CA PHE A 91 11.42 21.05 11.56
C PHE A 91 10.97 19.79 10.80
N ASN A 92 10.98 18.63 11.46
CA ASN A 92 10.57 17.35 10.90
C ASN A 92 9.04 17.12 10.92
N VAL A 93 8.22 18.10 11.30
CA VAL A 93 6.75 17.92 11.29
C VAL A 93 6.17 17.80 9.88
N VAL A 94 6.77 18.50 8.92
CA VAL A 94 6.34 18.53 7.51
C VAL A 94 6.82 17.29 6.76
N ASP A 95 6.10 16.92 5.72
CA ASP A 95 6.34 15.68 4.99
C ASP A 95 7.62 15.71 4.14
N ARG A 96 8.02 16.88 3.64
CA ARG A 96 9.26 17.07 2.84
C ARG A 96 10.53 16.99 3.70
N PHE A 97 11.66 16.68 3.07
CA PHE A 97 12.96 16.75 3.72
C PHE A 97 13.34 18.20 4.06
N VAL A 98 13.86 18.41 5.28
CA VAL A 98 14.34 19.70 5.78
C VAL A 98 15.76 19.51 6.33
N PRO A 99 16.81 20.03 5.66
CA PRO A 99 18.21 19.82 6.07
C PRO A 99 18.52 20.25 7.51
N GLN A 100 17.86 21.30 8.00
CA GLN A 100 18.02 21.79 9.37
C GLN A 100 17.55 20.74 10.40
N ALA A 101 16.53 19.94 10.08
CA ALA A 101 16.10 18.85 10.95
C ALA A 101 17.23 17.82 11.11
N GLU A 102 17.83 17.38 10.01
CA GLU A 102 18.94 16.42 10.01
C GLU A 102 20.12 16.92 10.85
N GLU A 103 20.54 18.17 10.65
CA GLU A 103 21.67 18.77 11.35
C GLU A 103 21.45 18.78 12.88
N LEU A 104 20.27 19.22 13.31
CA LEU A 104 19.92 19.33 14.72
C LEU A 104 19.74 17.95 15.37
N LEU A 105 19.04 17.04 14.71
CA LEU A 105 18.82 15.69 15.21
C LEU A 105 20.13 14.90 15.28
N SER A 106 21.03 15.08 14.31
CA SER A 106 22.40 14.52 14.34
C SER A 106 23.21 15.03 15.53
N LYS A 107 23.06 16.32 15.89
CA LYS A 107 23.69 16.87 17.11
C LYS A 107 23.08 16.26 18.37
N ALA A 108 21.75 16.10 18.42
CA ALA A 108 21.05 15.51 19.56
C ALA A 108 21.54 14.09 19.88
N VAL A 109 21.57 13.20 18.87
CA VAL A 109 22.02 11.81 19.07
C VAL A 109 23.51 11.70 19.42
N LYS A 110 24.35 12.64 18.97
CA LYS A 110 25.78 12.69 19.33
C LYS A 110 25.99 13.12 20.78
N LEU A 111 25.20 14.08 21.26
CA LEU A 111 25.28 14.55 22.65
C LEU A 111 24.68 13.56 23.63
N GLU A 112 23.57 12.93 23.26
CA GLU A 112 22.88 11.96 24.10
C GLU A 112 22.47 10.73 23.28
N PRO A 113 23.37 9.74 23.11
CA PRO A 113 23.08 8.54 22.33
C PRO A 113 21.91 7.71 22.86
N LYS A 114 21.56 7.83 24.15
CA LYS A 114 20.43 7.12 24.77
C LYS A 114 19.07 7.76 24.47
N LEU A 115 19.03 8.93 23.82
CA LEU A 115 17.79 9.62 23.48
C LEU A 115 17.12 8.96 22.27
N ILE A 116 16.33 7.91 22.54
CA ILE A 116 15.65 7.06 21.55
C ILE A 116 14.81 7.89 20.56
N ASP A 117 14.08 8.88 21.05
CA ASP A 117 13.21 9.69 20.19
C ASP A 117 14.01 10.52 19.18
N ALA A 118 15.23 10.95 19.53
CA ALA A 118 16.10 11.65 18.58
C ALA A 118 16.59 10.72 17.47
N TRP A 119 16.89 9.45 17.78
CA TRP A 119 17.20 8.46 16.75
C TRP A 119 16.02 8.19 15.83
N ASN A 120 14.81 8.08 16.38
CA ASN A 120 13.61 7.86 15.58
C ASN A 120 13.33 9.05 14.64
N GLU A 121 13.36 10.28 15.16
CA GLU A 121 13.16 11.48 14.32
C GLU A 121 14.27 11.63 13.28
N LEU A 122 15.53 11.35 13.63
CA LEU A 122 16.64 11.37 12.66
C LEU A 122 16.45 10.33 11.56
N GLY A 123 16.01 9.12 11.91
CA GLY A 123 15.70 8.08 10.95
C GLY A 123 14.53 8.46 10.03
N GLU A 124 13.50 9.13 10.56
CA GLU A 124 12.42 9.69 9.74
C GLU A 124 12.89 10.81 8.82
N CYS A 125 13.85 11.62 9.27
CA CYS A 125 14.48 12.64 8.43
C CYS A 125 15.22 12.01 7.24
N TYR A 126 16.05 10.98 7.49
CA TYR A 126 16.71 10.23 6.42
C TYR A 126 15.73 9.51 5.49
N TRP A 127 14.63 9.00 6.04
CA TRP A 127 13.55 8.42 5.24
C TRP A 127 12.91 9.44 4.29
N LYS A 128 12.70 10.68 4.75
CA LYS A 128 12.20 11.77 3.90
C LYS A 128 13.21 12.22 2.83
N ASN A 129 14.49 11.94 3.03
CA ASN A 129 15.57 12.18 2.07
C ASN A 129 15.83 10.96 1.14
N ASP A 130 14.96 9.94 1.17
CA ASP A 130 15.14 8.66 0.47
C ASP A 130 16.45 7.90 0.81
N ASP A 131 17.13 8.26 1.90
CA ASP A 131 18.30 7.53 2.40
C ASP A 131 17.84 6.38 3.32
N ILE A 132 17.32 5.34 2.67
CA ILE A 132 16.79 4.14 3.35
C ILE A 132 17.86 3.47 4.23
N LYS A 133 19.13 3.55 3.84
CA LYS A 133 20.24 2.94 4.59
C LYS A 133 20.48 3.69 5.90
N GLN A 134 20.59 5.02 5.86
CA GLN A 134 20.79 5.79 7.08
C GLN A 134 19.55 5.80 7.98
N ALA A 135 18.35 5.80 7.40
CA ALA A 135 17.11 5.63 8.14
C ALA A 135 17.12 4.32 8.94
N LYS A 136 17.44 3.20 8.28
CA LYS A 136 17.59 1.88 8.92
C LYS A 136 18.65 1.89 10.03
N ASN A 137 19.82 2.48 9.78
CA ASN A 137 20.88 2.57 10.79
C ASN A 137 20.41 3.31 12.05
N CYS A 138 19.65 4.39 11.89
CA CYS A 138 19.11 5.14 13.02
C CYS A 138 18.12 4.31 13.85
N PHE A 139 17.16 3.65 13.18
CA PHE A 139 16.18 2.84 13.91
C PHE A 139 16.80 1.60 14.57
N VAL A 140 17.80 0.97 13.94
CA VAL A 140 18.58 -0.11 14.57
C VAL A 140 19.37 0.43 15.76
N GLY A 141 19.99 1.61 15.64
CA GLY A 141 20.74 2.28 16.70
C GLY A 141 19.90 2.67 17.91
N ALA A 142 18.59 2.90 17.73
CA ALA A 142 17.67 3.19 18.83
C ALA A 142 17.37 1.97 19.72
N LEU A 143 17.29 0.77 19.15
CA LEU A 143 16.81 -0.43 19.86
C LEU A 143 17.66 -0.84 21.09
N PRO A 144 19.01 -0.78 21.06
CA PRO A 144 19.84 -1.08 22.23
C PRO A 144 19.61 -0.14 23.42
N HIS A 145 19.14 1.09 23.17
CA HIS A 145 18.86 2.08 24.22
C HIS A 145 17.47 1.93 24.81
N GLY A 146 16.54 1.39 24.03
CA GLY A 146 15.23 0.95 24.51
C GLY A 146 14.35 0.52 23.36
N ARG A 147 13.80 -0.69 23.47
CA ARG A 147 12.90 -1.25 22.48
C ARG A 147 11.56 -0.53 22.55
N ASN A 148 11.11 0.06 21.43
CA ASN A 148 9.94 0.94 21.40
C ASN A 148 9.16 0.79 20.09
N LYS A 149 7.86 1.11 20.12
CA LYS A 149 6.96 0.93 18.98
C LYS A 149 7.34 1.76 17.76
N THR A 150 7.90 2.97 17.92
CA THR A 150 8.30 3.85 16.81
C THR A 150 9.43 3.25 16.00
N SER A 151 10.52 2.83 16.65
CA SER A 151 11.64 2.18 15.96
C SER A 151 11.19 0.90 15.24
N LEU A 152 10.34 0.08 15.88
CA LEU A 152 9.84 -1.16 15.29
C LEU A 152 8.95 -0.92 14.05
N ARG A 153 8.02 0.04 14.12
CA ARG A 153 7.21 0.47 12.97
C ARG A 153 8.09 0.93 11.81
N ASN A 154 9.04 1.81 12.11
CA ASN A 154 9.88 2.41 11.09
C ASN A 154 10.88 1.39 10.50
N LEU A 155 11.38 0.44 11.29
CA LEU A 155 12.15 -0.72 10.80
C LEU A 155 11.34 -1.57 9.83
N SER A 156 10.07 -1.84 10.16
CA SER A 156 9.18 -2.54 9.24
C SER A 156 9.02 -1.79 7.92
N MET A 157 8.93 -0.46 7.93
CA MET A 157 8.83 0.35 6.72
C MET A 157 10.10 0.28 5.86
N VAL A 158 11.28 0.55 6.45
CA VAL A 158 12.55 0.58 5.70
C VAL A 158 12.91 -0.76 5.11
N LEU A 159 12.68 -1.87 5.82
CA LEU A 159 13.00 -3.20 5.32
C LEU A 159 12.18 -3.57 4.08
N ARG A 160 10.94 -3.08 3.97
CA ARG A 160 10.10 -3.32 2.78
C ARG A 160 10.51 -2.48 1.56
N GLN A 161 11.16 -1.34 1.80
CA GLN A 161 11.59 -0.44 0.72
C GLN A 161 13.06 -0.60 0.33
N GLU A 162 13.87 -1.24 1.18
CA GLU A 162 15.28 -1.52 0.93
C GLU A 162 15.49 -2.23 -0.41
N SER A 163 16.16 -1.54 -1.32
CA SER A 163 16.50 -2.07 -2.64
C SER A 163 17.61 -3.11 -2.51
N THR A 164 17.31 -4.34 -2.93
CA THR A 164 18.29 -5.44 -2.99
C THR A 164 18.11 -6.19 -4.30
N ASN A 165 19.25 -6.56 -4.91
CA ASN A 165 19.28 -7.41 -6.12
C ASN A 165 19.13 -8.89 -5.78
N ASP A 166 19.24 -9.27 -4.50
CA ASP A 166 19.03 -10.63 -4.04
C ASP A 166 17.58 -10.85 -3.60
N GLN A 167 16.86 -11.69 -4.34
CA GLN A 167 15.49 -12.07 -4.03
C GLN A 167 15.37 -12.77 -2.67
N LYS A 168 16.39 -13.53 -2.24
CA LYS A 168 16.38 -14.20 -0.93
C LYS A 168 16.46 -13.16 0.19
N GLN A 169 17.41 -12.23 0.11
CA GLN A 169 17.50 -11.10 1.04
C GLN A 169 16.21 -10.27 1.06
N LYS A 170 15.58 -10.05 -0.10
CA LYS A 170 14.29 -9.34 -0.17
C LYS A 170 13.22 -10.08 0.63
N ILE A 171 13.09 -11.39 0.46
CA ILE A 171 12.13 -12.21 1.21
C ILE A 171 12.41 -12.16 2.71
N GLU A 172 13.68 -12.23 3.13
CA GLU A 172 14.08 -12.14 4.54
C GLU A 172 13.74 -10.78 5.14
N ASN A 173 14.01 -9.69 4.41
CA ASN A 173 13.64 -8.34 4.81
C ASN A 173 12.12 -8.20 5.03
N ILE A 174 11.31 -8.73 4.10
CA ILE A 174 9.84 -8.69 4.24
C ILE A 174 9.38 -9.50 5.46
N LYS A 175 9.94 -10.70 5.69
CA LYS A 175 9.62 -11.51 6.87
C LYS A 175 9.95 -10.76 8.16
N LEU A 176 11.16 -10.21 8.26
CA LEU A 176 11.59 -9.46 9.43
C LEU A 176 10.74 -8.19 9.64
N GLY A 177 10.36 -7.51 8.55
CA GLY A 177 9.45 -6.37 8.61
C GLY A 177 8.07 -6.73 9.16
N VAL A 178 7.51 -7.90 8.80
CA VAL A 178 6.26 -8.40 9.40
C VAL A 178 6.42 -8.62 10.91
N GLU A 179 7.52 -9.22 11.35
CA GLU A 179 7.76 -9.48 12.77
C GLU A 179 7.89 -8.18 13.58
N TYR A 180 8.64 -7.19 13.10
CA TYR A 180 8.71 -5.88 13.77
C TYR A 180 7.35 -5.16 13.82
N ALA A 181 6.53 -5.25 12.75
CA ALA A 181 5.21 -4.65 12.77
C ALA A 181 4.26 -5.32 13.76
N LYS A 182 4.29 -6.66 13.86
CA LYS A 182 3.51 -7.40 14.87
C LYS A 182 3.94 -7.00 16.28
N GLU A 183 5.25 -6.89 16.50
CA GLU A 183 5.76 -6.51 17.80
C GLU A 183 5.36 -5.09 18.19
N ALA A 184 5.41 -4.13 17.25
CA ALA A 184 4.94 -2.77 17.48
C ALA A 184 3.45 -2.73 17.90
N VAL A 185 2.60 -3.51 17.23
CA VAL A 185 1.19 -3.69 17.62
C VAL A 185 1.07 -4.34 19.01
N GLY A 186 1.92 -5.31 19.33
CA GLY A 186 1.95 -5.96 20.65
C GLY A 186 2.31 -5.00 21.79
N MET A 187 3.07 -3.93 21.52
CA MET A 187 3.38 -2.88 22.49
C MET A 187 2.21 -1.93 22.75
N ASP A 188 1.36 -1.69 21.75
CA ASP A 188 0.17 -0.85 21.88
C ASP A 188 -0.90 -1.27 20.86
N THR A 189 -1.89 -2.03 21.32
CA THR A 189 -2.96 -2.56 20.46
C THR A 189 -3.96 -1.49 20.00
N ASN A 190 -3.90 -0.29 20.57
CA ASN A 190 -4.77 0.83 20.20
C ASN A 190 -4.10 1.79 19.19
N ASP A 191 -2.80 1.63 18.92
CA ASP A 191 -2.08 2.44 17.94
C ASP A 191 -2.44 2.04 16.50
N GLY A 192 -3.31 2.84 15.87
CA GLY A 192 -3.72 2.62 14.49
C GLY A 192 -2.57 2.75 13.48
N THR A 193 -1.51 3.49 13.82
CA THR A 193 -0.32 3.57 12.95
C THR A 193 0.40 2.22 12.92
N SER A 194 0.59 1.57 14.08
CA SER A 194 1.15 0.22 14.15
C SER A 194 0.33 -0.79 13.33
N TRP A 195 -1.00 -0.74 13.44
CA TRP A 195 -1.89 -1.58 12.63
C TRP A 195 -1.79 -1.30 11.13
N THR A 196 -1.68 -0.02 10.74
CA THR A 196 -1.47 0.37 9.34
C THR A 196 -0.15 -0.22 8.80
N ILE A 197 0.93 -0.11 9.56
CA ILE A 197 2.24 -0.66 9.18
C ILE A 197 2.19 -2.19 9.10
N LEU A 198 1.46 -2.86 9.99
CA LEU A 198 1.25 -4.31 9.93
C LEU A 198 0.46 -4.73 8.67
N GLY A 199 -0.61 -4.00 8.33
CA GLY A 199 -1.34 -4.20 7.07
C GLY A 199 -0.42 -4.07 5.85
N ASN A 200 0.39 -3.01 5.80
CA ASN A 200 1.38 -2.80 4.74
C ASN A 200 2.42 -3.94 4.68
N ALA A 201 2.84 -4.48 5.83
CA ALA A 201 3.78 -5.59 5.89
C ALA A 201 3.16 -6.90 5.37
N TYR A 202 1.91 -7.19 5.73
CA TYR A 202 1.20 -8.33 5.16
C TYR A 202 0.96 -8.16 3.65
N LEU A 203 0.63 -6.97 3.18
CA LEU A 203 0.47 -6.69 1.75
C LEU A 203 1.78 -6.95 0.98
N ALA A 204 2.91 -6.47 1.49
CA ALA A 204 4.21 -6.73 0.86
C ALA A 204 4.60 -8.21 0.91
N SER A 205 4.29 -8.90 2.02
CA SER A 205 4.48 -10.35 2.18
C SER A 205 3.67 -11.14 1.14
N PHE A 206 2.41 -10.75 0.93
CA PHE A 206 1.53 -11.35 -0.06
C PHE A 206 2.11 -11.25 -1.48
N PHE A 207 2.59 -10.07 -1.90
CA PHE A 207 3.11 -9.88 -3.26
C PHE A 207 4.55 -10.37 -3.47
N THR A 208 5.36 -10.45 -2.41
CA THR A 208 6.79 -10.78 -2.54
C THR A 208 7.11 -12.24 -2.21
N ILE A 209 6.45 -12.81 -1.20
CA ILE A 209 6.78 -14.14 -0.67
C ILE A 209 5.86 -15.19 -1.30
N ALA A 210 4.57 -15.06 -1.04
CA ALA A 210 3.56 -15.98 -1.52
C ALA A 210 2.18 -15.33 -1.42
N GLN A 211 1.40 -15.44 -2.49
CA GLN A 211 0.03 -14.93 -2.57
C GLN A 211 -0.94 -15.85 -1.85
N ASN A 212 -0.71 -16.08 -0.56
CA ASN A 212 -1.59 -16.86 0.29
C ASN A 212 -2.82 -16.01 0.67
N PRO A 213 -4.05 -16.44 0.35
CA PRO A 213 -5.27 -15.71 0.71
C PRO A 213 -5.39 -15.42 2.22
N ALA A 214 -4.81 -16.27 3.08
CA ALA A 214 -4.77 -16.02 4.52
C ALA A 214 -3.98 -14.75 4.88
N THR A 215 -2.84 -14.51 4.22
CA THR A 215 -2.04 -13.30 4.42
C THR A 215 -2.81 -12.04 4.01
N LEU A 216 -3.56 -12.12 2.91
CA LEU A 216 -4.39 -11.00 2.45
C LEU A 216 -5.56 -10.72 3.40
N ARG A 217 -6.18 -11.76 3.99
CA ARG A 217 -7.17 -11.57 5.08
C ARG A 217 -6.56 -10.89 6.31
N LEU A 218 -5.34 -11.26 6.70
CA LEU A 218 -4.64 -10.59 7.80
C LEU A 218 -4.33 -9.12 7.48
N CYS A 219 -3.92 -8.83 6.25
CA CYS A 219 -3.75 -7.47 5.75
C CYS A 219 -5.04 -6.64 5.91
N MET A 220 -6.17 -7.14 5.40
CA MET A 220 -7.46 -6.45 5.48
C MET A 220 -7.96 -6.28 6.92
N SER A 221 -7.74 -7.27 7.78
CA SER A 221 -8.05 -7.19 9.21
C SER A 221 -7.23 -6.09 9.91
N ALA A 222 -5.94 -5.99 9.60
CA ALA A 222 -5.07 -4.95 10.15
C ALA A 222 -5.50 -3.54 9.73
N TYR A 223 -5.87 -3.34 8.45
CA TYR A 223 -6.42 -2.04 8.02
C TYR A 223 -7.75 -1.71 8.70
N ALA A 224 -8.66 -2.68 8.82
CA ALA A 224 -9.93 -2.47 9.51
C ALA A 224 -9.74 -2.10 11.00
N GLN A 225 -8.71 -2.66 11.65
CA GLN A 225 -8.34 -2.29 13.02
C GLN A 225 -7.71 -0.89 13.08
N ALA A 226 -6.86 -0.52 12.11
CA ALA A 226 -6.28 0.82 12.01
C ALA A 226 -7.35 1.92 11.85
N GLU A 227 -8.40 1.66 11.06
CA GLU A 227 -9.48 2.62 10.81
C GLU A 227 -10.29 3.01 12.06
N LYS A 228 -10.15 2.27 13.18
CA LYS A 228 -10.78 2.62 14.45
C LYS A 228 -10.07 3.78 15.17
N ASP A 229 -8.80 4.00 14.87
CA ASP A 229 -8.00 5.08 15.43
C ASP A 229 -8.20 6.38 14.64
N VAL A 230 -8.37 7.50 15.34
CA VAL A 230 -8.67 8.81 14.77
C VAL A 230 -7.52 9.36 13.91
N VAL A 231 -6.29 9.05 14.30
CA VAL A 231 -5.09 9.48 13.58
C VAL A 231 -4.91 8.63 12.33
N ALA A 232 -4.94 7.30 12.45
CA ALA A 232 -4.75 6.41 11.31
C ALA A 232 -5.85 6.55 10.23
N LYS A 233 -7.13 6.67 10.62
CA LYS A 233 -8.26 6.90 9.67
C LYS A 233 -8.21 8.25 8.95
N SER A 234 -7.28 9.10 9.35
CA SER A 234 -6.99 10.43 8.79
C SER A 234 -5.74 10.44 7.90
N LYS A 235 -5.08 9.29 7.71
CA LYS A 235 -3.90 9.15 6.83
C LYS A 235 -4.30 8.66 5.43
N PRO A 236 -3.97 9.39 4.35
CA PRO A 236 -4.39 9.03 2.99
C PRO A 236 -3.78 7.70 2.51
N TYR A 237 -2.53 7.41 2.89
CA TYR A 237 -1.81 6.20 2.46
C TYR A 237 -2.44 4.90 2.98
N LEU A 238 -3.16 4.92 4.11
CA LEU A 238 -3.90 3.76 4.62
C LEU A 238 -4.95 3.33 3.58
N PHE A 239 -5.76 4.28 3.13
CA PHE A 239 -6.84 4.02 2.17
C PHE A 239 -6.31 3.70 0.79
N PHE A 240 -5.20 4.31 0.36
CA PHE A 240 -4.56 3.96 -0.92
C PHE A 240 -4.08 2.51 -0.94
N ASN A 241 -3.37 2.06 0.10
CA ASN A 241 -2.88 0.68 0.17
C ASN A 241 -4.03 -0.32 0.35
N LYS A 242 -5.06 0.04 1.12
CA LYS A 242 -6.32 -0.73 1.23
C LYS A 242 -7.01 -0.86 -0.13
N ALA A 243 -7.13 0.23 -0.89
CA ALA A 243 -7.73 0.24 -2.22
C ALA A 243 -6.97 -0.68 -3.19
N THR A 244 -5.64 -0.71 -3.11
CA THR A 244 -4.78 -1.58 -3.92
C THR A 244 -5.03 -3.06 -3.61
N ALA A 245 -5.16 -3.41 -2.33
CA ALA A 245 -5.52 -4.77 -1.90
C ALA A 245 -6.92 -5.17 -2.39
N LEU A 246 -7.90 -4.28 -2.22
CA LEU A 246 -9.29 -4.49 -2.67
C LEU A 246 -9.40 -4.65 -4.19
N LYS A 247 -8.67 -3.84 -4.98
CA LYS A 247 -8.60 -3.98 -6.43
C LYS A 247 -8.09 -5.36 -6.82
N TYR A 248 -7.02 -5.84 -6.17
CA TYR A 248 -6.49 -7.18 -6.42
C TYR A 248 -7.50 -8.28 -6.10
N GLN A 249 -8.31 -8.11 -5.05
CA GLN A 249 -9.40 -9.03 -4.67
C GLN A 249 -10.65 -8.92 -5.55
N GLU A 250 -10.66 -8.02 -6.54
CA GLU A 250 -11.84 -7.68 -7.36
C GLU A 250 -13.02 -7.12 -6.54
N GLU A 251 -12.75 -6.54 -5.37
CA GLU A 251 -13.71 -5.80 -4.54
C GLU A 251 -13.81 -4.35 -5.04
N TYR A 252 -14.21 -4.20 -6.30
CA TYR A 252 -14.01 -2.96 -7.07
C TYR A 252 -14.74 -1.74 -6.50
N LYS A 253 -15.97 -1.91 -5.98
CA LYS A 253 -16.71 -0.83 -5.33
C LYS A 253 -15.92 -0.27 -4.13
N LEU A 254 -15.48 -1.17 -3.24
CA LEU A 254 -14.73 -0.80 -2.05
C LEU A 254 -13.37 -0.20 -2.41
N ALA A 255 -12.72 -0.69 -3.48
CA ALA A 255 -11.48 -0.12 -3.99
C ALA A 255 -11.67 1.34 -4.46
N LEU A 256 -12.72 1.62 -5.23
CA LEU A 256 -13.07 2.98 -5.67
C LEU A 256 -13.38 3.91 -4.49
N GLU A 257 -14.13 3.43 -3.49
CA GLU A 257 -14.43 4.18 -2.26
C GLU A 257 -13.15 4.51 -1.47
N ALA A 258 -12.25 3.55 -1.34
CA ALA A 258 -10.98 3.73 -0.64
C ALA A 258 -10.04 4.68 -1.40
N PHE A 259 -9.92 4.60 -2.72
CA PHE A 259 -9.17 5.61 -3.49
C PHE A 259 -9.78 6.99 -3.33
N LYS A 260 -11.11 7.13 -3.41
CA LYS A 260 -11.81 8.40 -3.19
C LYS A 260 -11.52 8.95 -1.79
N ARG A 261 -11.49 8.10 -0.76
CA ARG A 261 -11.13 8.51 0.61
C ARG A 261 -9.70 9.02 0.70
N ALA A 262 -8.74 8.36 0.03
CA ALA A 262 -7.36 8.84 -0.04
C ALA A 262 -7.26 10.22 -0.72
N MET A 263 -7.96 10.42 -1.85
CA MET A 263 -8.03 11.71 -2.56
C MET A 263 -8.61 12.84 -1.71
N LEU A 264 -9.62 12.54 -0.88
CA LEU A 264 -10.24 13.52 0.00
C LEU A 264 -9.32 13.92 1.17
N LEU A 265 -8.55 12.97 1.70
CA LEU A 265 -7.63 13.22 2.82
C LEU A 265 -6.36 13.95 2.39
N ASP A 266 -5.96 13.82 1.14
CA ASP A 266 -4.87 14.60 0.54
C ASP A 266 -5.19 14.92 -0.94
N PRO A 267 -5.84 16.07 -1.19
CA PRO A 267 -6.18 16.50 -2.54
C PRO A 267 -4.97 16.86 -3.42
N THR A 268 -3.80 17.08 -2.81
CA THR A 268 -2.57 17.44 -3.54
C THR A 268 -1.82 16.21 -4.07
N TRP A 269 -2.13 15.03 -3.52
CA TRP A 269 -1.55 13.78 -3.95
C TRP A 269 -2.31 13.20 -5.15
N GLU A 270 -1.76 13.34 -6.35
CA GLU A 270 -2.43 12.95 -7.61
C GLU A 270 -2.46 11.43 -7.88
N VAL A 271 -1.64 10.62 -7.21
CA VAL A 271 -1.55 9.18 -7.48
C VAL A 271 -2.88 8.45 -7.19
N PRO A 272 -3.55 8.66 -6.04
CA PRO A 272 -4.89 8.14 -5.80
C PRO A 272 -5.92 8.52 -6.88
N ARG A 273 -5.89 9.76 -7.37
CA ARG A 273 -6.79 10.22 -8.44
C ARG A 273 -6.54 9.46 -9.73
N THR A 274 -5.27 9.38 -10.14
CA THR A 274 -4.86 8.62 -11.33
C THR A 274 -5.33 7.16 -11.21
N LYS A 275 -5.09 6.50 -10.07
CA LYS A 275 -5.50 5.10 -9.86
C LYS A 275 -7.02 4.91 -9.81
N PHE A 276 -7.74 5.88 -9.25
CA PHE A 276 -9.20 5.90 -9.29
C PHE A 276 -9.73 5.99 -10.72
N ASP A 277 -9.22 6.92 -11.52
CA ASP A 277 -9.66 7.15 -12.90
C ASP A 277 -9.32 5.95 -13.81
N GLU A 278 -8.13 5.36 -13.63
CA GLU A 278 -7.70 4.13 -14.30
C GLU A 278 -8.65 2.96 -13.99
N LEU A 279 -8.97 2.73 -12.72
CA LEU A 279 -9.88 1.66 -12.32
C LEU A 279 -11.30 1.89 -12.85
N LEU A 280 -11.81 3.13 -12.74
CA LEU A 280 -13.15 3.46 -13.25
C LEU A 280 -13.25 3.26 -14.76
N LYS A 281 -12.20 3.67 -15.51
CA LYS A 281 -12.11 3.44 -16.95
C LYS A 281 -12.06 1.94 -17.27
N TYR A 282 -11.22 1.18 -16.57
CA TYR A 282 -11.12 -0.28 -16.75
C TYR A 282 -12.49 -0.95 -16.60
N LEU A 283 -13.26 -0.63 -15.54
CA LEU A 283 -14.57 -1.23 -15.31
C LEU A 283 -15.59 -0.86 -16.40
N LYS A 284 -15.56 0.39 -16.88
CA LYS A 284 -16.38 0.82 -18.03
C LYS A 284 -16.01 0.04 -19.29
N ASP A 285 -14.72 -0.13 -19.55
CA ASP A 285 -14.23 -0.88 -20.70
C ASP A 285 -14.63 -2.36 -20.61
N VAL A 286 -14.52 -2.99 -19.44
CA VAL A 286 -15.01 -4.35 -19.18
C VAL A 286 -16.48 -4.49 -19.54
N GLN A 287 -17.35 -3.67 -18.95
CA GLN A 287 -18.79 -3.79 -19.19
C GLN A 287 -19.15 -3.52 -20.65
N ASN A 288 -18.56 -2.49 -21.27
CA ASN A 288 -18.77 -2.18 -22.67
C ASN A 288 -18.31 -3.31 -23.60
N LEU A 289 -17.17 -3.94 -23.32
CA LEU A 289 -16.62 -5.02 -24.14
C LEU A 289 -17.38 -6.34 -23.95
N ILE A 290 -17.92 -6.61 -22.77
CA ILE A 290 -18.85 -7.74 -22.56
C ILE A 290 -20.13 -7.51 -23.37
N ASN A 291 -20.78 -6.35 -23.21
CA ASN A 291 -22.05 -6.02 -23.88
C ASN A 291 -21.93 -6.02 -25.40
N SER A 292 -20.79 -5.56 -25.93
CA SER A 292 -20.51 -5.52 -27.37
C SER A 292 -19.79 -6.77 -27.91
N LYS A 293 -19.53 -7.78 -27.07
CA LYS A 293 -18.78 -9.01 -27.41
C LYS A 293 -17.46 -8.70 -28.12
N GLY A 294 -16.67 -7.82 -27.52
CA GLY A 294 -15.38 -7.35 -28.05
C GLY A 294 -15.48 -6.43 -29.26
N ARG A 295 -16.64 -5.78 -29.48
CA ARG A 295 -16.95 -4.95 -30.66
C ARG A 295 -16.79 -5.70 -31.99
N LEU A 296 -16.96 -7.02 -31.98
CA LEU A 296 -16.85 -7.85 -33.17
C LEU A 296 -18.12 -7.75 -34.03
N LYS A 297 -17.94 -7.70 -35.36
CA LYS A 297 -19.07 -7.80 -36.30
C LYS A 297 -19.78 -9.15 -36.13
N PRO A 298 -21.13 -9.22 -36.20
CA PRO A 298 -21.88 -10.46 -35.98
C PRO A 298 -21.41 -11.66 -36.82
N LYS A 299 -21.06 -11.43 -38.10
CA LYS A 299 -20.53 -12.48 -38.99
C LYS A 299 -19.21 -13.07 -38.48
N ARG A 300 -18.28 -12.23 -38.01
CA ARG A 300 -16.98 -12.68 -37.48
C ARG A 300 -17.16 -13.42 -36.16
N LEU A 301 -18.02 -12.92 -35.28
CA LEU A 301 -18.35 -13.60 -34.02
C LEU A 301 -18.92 -14.99 -34.29
N TYR A 302 -19.87 -15.12 -35.22
CA TYR A 302 -20.45 -16.40 -35.60
C TYR A 302 -19.41 -17.38 -36.15
N GLN A 303 -18.52 -16.91 -37.04
CA GLN A 303 -17.41 -17.73 -37.55
C GLN A 303 -16.48 -18.23 -36.44
N MET A 304 -16.17 -17.37 -35.45
CA MET A 304 -15.33 -17.76 -34.31
C MET A 304 -16.01 -18.85 -33.46
N ILE A 305 -17.31 -18.69 -33.17
CA ILE A 305 -18.09 -19.66 -32.40
C ILE A 305 -18.18 -21.00 -33.16
N GLN A 306 -18.46 -20.99 -34.47
CA GLN A 306 -18.46 -22.21 -35.29
C GLN A 306 -17.09 -22.91 -35.36
N ALA A 307 -16.00 -22.16 -35.15
CA ALA A 307 -14.64 -22.70 -35.10
C ALA A 307 -14.25 -23.24 -33.70
N LEU A 308 -15.18 -23.30 -32.74
CA LEU A 308 -14.99 -24.07 -31.51
C LEU A 308 -14.88 -25.55 -31.86
N ASP A 309 -13.84 -26.19 -31.35
CA ASP A 309 -13.57 -27.60 -31.59
C ASP A 309 -13.23 -28.25 -30.25
N LYS A 310 -13.93 -29.33 -29.90
CA LYS A 310 -13.72 -30.07 -28.65
C LYS A 310 -12.28 -30.56 -28.51
N LYS A 311 -11.52 -30.72 -29.59
CA LYS A 311 -10.08 -31.02 -29.51
C LYS A 311 -9.28 -29.94 -28.77
N HIS A 312 -9.74 -28.68 -28.80
CA HIS A 312 -9.08 -27.57 -28.12
C HIS A 312 -9.35 -27.53 -26.61
N LEU A 313 -10.19 -28.41 -26.07
CA LEU A 313 -10.25 -28.69 -24.62
C LEU A 313 -8.96 -29.35 -24.12
N GLY A 314 -8.14 -29.90 -25.04
CA GLY A 314 -6.85 -30.52 -24.72
C GLY A 314 -7.00 -31.60 -23.66
N PRO A 315 -6.27 -31.53 -22.53
CA PRO A 315 -6.35 -32.53 -21.47
C PRO A 315 -7.74 -32.64 -20.82
N TYR A 316 -8.64 -31.66 -20.99
CA TYR A 316 -9.98 -31.68 -20.41
C TYR A 316 -11.04 -32.31 -21.32
N LYS A 317 -10.66 -32.70 -22.55
CA LYS A 317 -11.59 -33.20 -23.57
C LYS A 317 -12.36 -34.45 -23.13
N GLU A 318 -11.69 -35.39 -22.48
CA GLU A 318 -12.28 -36.68 -22.07
C GLU A 318 -13.06 -36.57 -20.74
N GLY A 319 -13.42 -35.35 -20.33
CA GLY A 319 -14.22 -35.10 -19.14
C GLY A 319 -13.53 -35.50 -17.84
N SER A 320 -12.20 -35.53 -17.83
CA SER A 320 -11.41 -35.69 -16.62
C SER A 320 -10.03 -35.07 -16.79
N TYR A 321 -9.38 -34.73 -15.68
CA TYR A 321 -7.97 -34.38 -15.69
C TYR A 321 -7.25 -34.95 -14.48
N THR A 322 -6.02 -35.39 -14.69
CA THR A 322 -5.18 -35.91 -13.62
C THR A 322 -4.33 -34.80 -13.04
N SER A 323 -4.51 -34.53 -11.74
CA SER A 323 -3.63 -33.67 -10.95
C SER A 323 -2.88 -34.52 -9.93
N GLY A 324 -1.60 -34.81 -10.19
CA GLY A 324 -0.84 -35.76 -9.37
C GLY A 324 -1.44 -37.17 -9.45
N ASN A 325 -1.93 -37.69 -8.32
CA ASN A 325 -2.51 -39.04 -8.23
C ASN A 325 -4.06 -39.05 -8.27
N LYS A 326 -4.71 -37.89 -8.39
CA LYS A 326 -6.17 -37.79 -8.40
C LYS A 326 -6.67 -37.44 -9.80
N SER A 327 -7.59 -38.25 -10.31
CA SER A 327 -8.38 -37.92 -11.49
C SER A 327 -9.63 -37.18 -11.05
N ILE A 328 -9.84 -35.97 -11.56
CA ILE A 328 -11.01 -35.14 -11.30
C ILE A 328 -11.88 -35.21 -12.54
N LYS A 329 -13.17 -35.56 -12.38
CA LYS A 329 -14.13 -35.54 -13.47
C LYS A 329 -14.46 -34.07 -13.80
N LEU A 330 -14.52 -33.73 -15.08
CA LEU A 330 -14.87 -32.41 -15.57
C LEU A 330 -16.08 -32.51 -16.49
N GLU A 331 -17.14 -31.80 -16.15
CA GLU A 331 -18.30 -31.63 -17.01
C GLU A 331 -18.19 -30.30 -17.74
N LEU A 332 -18.23 -30.33 -19.08
CA LEU A 332 -18.30 -29.13 -19.89
C LEU A 332 -19.67 -28.49 -19.74
N ILE A 333 -19.70 -27.25 -19.24
CA ILE A 333 -20.93 -26.47 -19.08
C ILE A 333 -20.84 -25.13 -19.85
N PRO A 334 -21.98 -24.59 -20.29
CA PRO A 334 -22.06 -23.21 -20.79
C PRO A 334 -21.65 -22.18 -19.73
N LEU A 335 -21.17 -21.02 -20.16
CA LEU A 335 -20.79 -19.93 -19.25
C LEU A 335 -21.99 -19.43 -18.43
N LYS A 336 -23.19 -19.38 -19.02
CA LYS A 336 -24.40 -18.89 -18.34
C LYS A 336 -24.81 -19.75 -17.14
N ASP A 337 -24.40 -21.01 -17.11
CA ASP A 337 -24.79 -22.02 -16.11
C ASP A 337 -23.80 -22.06 -14.92
N LEU A 338 -22.78 -21.18 -14.92
CA LEU A 338 -21.88 -21.01 -13.79
C LEU A 338 -22.60 -20.43 -12.57
N ASN A 339 -22.31 -21.01 -11.40
CA ASN A 339 -22.73 -20.51 -10.10
C ASN A 339 -21.66 -19.58 -9.50
N PRO A 340 -22.03 -18.57 -8.69
CA PRO A 340 -21.07 -17.75 -7.95
C PRO A 340 -20.13 -18.58 -7.08
N GLY A 341 -18.85 -18.21 -7.05
CA GLY A 341 -17.79 -18.95 -6.38
C GLY A 341 -17.18 -20.04 -7.26
N ILE A 342 -16.58 -21.06 -6.62
CA ILE A 342 -15.88 -22.14 -7.31
C ILE A 342 -16.86 -23.16 -7.89
N ASN A 343 -16.73 -23.46 -9.19
CA ASN A 343 -17.53 -24.47 -9.88
C ASN A 343 -16.75 -25.79 -9.98
N ILE A 344 -16.72 -26.55 -8.89
CA ILE A 344 -15.98 -27.83 -8.75
C ILE A 344 -16.44 -28.83 -9.81
N GLU A 345 -15.49 -29.61 -10.36
CA GLU A 345 -15.75 -30.63 -11.39
C GLU A 345 -16.41 -30.08 -12.68
N LYS A 346 -16.33 -28.77 -12.93
CA LYS A 346 -16.83 -28.14 -14.16
C LYS A 346 -15.69 -27.59 -15.00
N VAL A 347 -15.90 -27.50 -16.31
CA VAL A 347 -15.01 -26.80 -17.24
C VAL A 347 -15.83 -25.92 -18.16
N VAL A 348 -15.33 -24.72 -18.44
CA VAL A 348 -15.91 -23.83 -19.45
C VAL A 348 -14.96 -23.67 -20.63
N PHE A 349 -15.52 -23.42 -21.80
CA PHE A 349 -14.77 -23.38 -23.05
C PHE A 349 -15.36 -22.34 -24.01
N GLY A 350 -14.49 -21.56 -24.64
CA GLY A 350 -14.95 -20.48 -25.52
C GLY A 350 -13.82 -19.83 -26.31
N LYS A 351 -14.20 -18.85 -27.14
CA LYS A 351 -13.30 -18.06 -27.97
C LYS A 351 -12.99 -16.72 -27.35
N VAL A 352 -11.73 -16.30 -27.37
CA VAL A 352 -11.31 -14.95 -26.99
C VAL A 352 -11.80 -13.95 -28.02
N VAL A 353 -12.55 -12.92 -27.59
CA VAL A 353 -13.12 -11.89 -28.47
C VAL A 353 -12.41 -10.54 -28.40
N CYS A 354 -11.80 -10.22 -27.25
CA CYS A 354 -10.95 -9.05 -27.06
C CYS A 354 -10.07 -9.23 -25.81
N TRP A 355 -8.99 -8.45 -25.73
CA TRP A 355 -8.27 -8.19 -24.48
C TRP A 355 -8.63 -6.80 -23.97
N ILE A 356 -8.44 -6.58 -22.68
CA ILE A 356 -8.76 -5.33 -21.98
C ILE A 356 -7.47 -4.81 -21.37
N GLN A 357 -7.13 -3.57 -21.68
CA GLN A 357 -5.96 -2.93 -21.12
C GLN A 357 -6.24 -2.49 -19.68
N ASP A 358 -5.47 -3.01 -18.73
CA ASP A 358 -5.33 -2.42 -17.39
C ASP A 358 -4.01 -1.62 -17.37
N SER A 359 -4.03 -0.45 -16.73
CA SER A 359 -2.82 0.36 -16.53
C SER A 359 -1.83 -0.35 -15.62
N ASP A 360 -2.34 -1.14 -14.67
CA ASP A 360 -1.55 -2.10 -13.92
C ASP A 360 -1.43 -3.38 -14.75
N ALA A 361 -0.22 -3.94 -14.88
CA ALA A 361 0.01 -5.15 -15.66
C ALA A 361 -0.73 -6.41 -15.15
N VAL A 362 -1.43 -6.32 -14.02
CA VAL A 362 -2.14 -7.43 -13.38
C VAL A 362 -3.52 -6.96 -12.88
N PRO A 363 -4.61 -7.68 -13.23
CA PRO A 363 -4.66 -8.91 -14.01
C PRO A 363 -4.61 -8.70 -15.53
N PHE A 364 -4.09 -9.69 -16.26
CA PHE A 364 -4.34 -9.76 -17.70
C PHE A 364 -5.81 -10.11 -17.92
N SER A 365 -6.54 -9.23 -18.60
CA SER A 365 -7.99 -9.32 -18.73
C SER A 365 -8.40 -9.53 -20.18
N PHE A 366 -9.29 -10.48 -20.43
CA PHE A 366 -9.84 -10.72 -21.77
C PHE A 366 -11.30 -11.16 -21.70
N CYS A 367 -12.08 -10.91 -22.75
CA CYS A 367 -13.43 -11.45 -22.86
C CYS A 367 -13.41 -12.74 -23.67
N MET A 368 -14.21 -13.72 -23.25
CA MET A 368 -14.48 -14.93 -24.02
C MET A 368 -15.96 -15.14 -24.26
N VAL A 369 -16.28 -15.80 -25.37
CA VAL A 369 -17.63 -16.19 -25.77
C VAL A 369 -17.74 -17.70 -25.92
N ASP A 370 -18.80 -18.32 -25.39
CA ASP A 370 -19.07 -19.74 -25.53
C ASP A 370 -19.95 -20.06 -26.76
N GLU A 371 -20.31 -21.34 -26.91
CA GLU A 371 -21.18 -21.83 -27.99
C GLU A 371 -22.58 -21.22 -27.96
N GLU A 372 -23.06 -20.87 -26.76
CA GLU A 372 -24.37 -20.25 -26.55
C GLU A 372 -24.35 -18.73 -26.68
N LYS A 373 -23.22 -18.15 -27.10
CA LYS A 373 -23.01 -16.71 -27.30
C LYS A 373 -23.01 -15.91 -26.00
N THR A 374 -22.87 -16.54 -24.84
CA THR A 374 -22.66 -15.87 -23.55
C THR A 374 -21.25 -15.31 -23.53
N CYS A 375 -21.09 -14.04 -23.14
CA CYS A 375 -19.80 -13.37 -23.07
C CYS A 375 -19.47 -13.05 -21.62
N MET A 376 -18.26 -13.39 -21.17
CA MET A 376 -17.76 -13.07 -19.83
C MET A 376 -16.32 -12.57 -19.90
N VAL A 377 -15.94 -11.72 -18.96
CA VAL A 377 -14.53 -11.34 -18.76
C VAL A 377 -13.83 -12.41 -17.94
N VAL A 378 -12.57 -12.66 -18.26
CA VAL A 378 -11.65 -13.54 -17.53
C VAL A 378 -10.48 -12.70 -17.07
N THR A 379 -10.18 -12.75 -15.77
CA THR A 379 -9.04 -12.08 -15.15
C THR A 379 -7.98 -13.13 -14.81
N VAL A 380 -6.81 -13.02 -15.43
CA VAL A 380 -5.69 -13.95 -15.24
C VAL A 380 -4.61 -13.28 -14.40
N TYR A 381 -4.40 -13.82 -13.21
CA TYR A 381 -3.36 -13.40 -12.29
C TYR A 381 -2.09 -14.23 -12.49
N ASN A 382 -0.98 -13.69 -12.00
CA ASN A 382 0.34 -14.33 -12.07
C ASN A 382 0.80 -14.69 -13.49
N LEU A 383 0.37 -13.94 -14.50
CA LEU A 383 0.82 -14.11 -15.87
C LEU A 383 2.16 -13.39 -16.05
N ALA A 384 3.12 -14.05 -16.70
CA ALA A 384 4.40 -13.43 -17.03
C ALA A 384 4.23 -12.30 -18.06
N GLU A 385 5.07 -11.27 -17.95
CA GLU A 385 5.05 -10.12 -18.86
C GLU A 385 5.21 -10.55 -20.32
N GLY A 386 4.44 -9.92 -21.21
CA GLY A 386 4.42 -10.28 -22.64
C GLY A 386 3.74 -11.61 -22.99
N ARG A 387 3.18 -12.32 -22.00
CA ARG A 387 2.34 -13.51 -22.22
C ARG A 387 0.86 -13.14 -22.21
N GLY A 388 0.02 -14.04 -22.73
CA GLY A 388 -1.42 -13.85 -22.80
C GLY A 388 -2.07 -14.70 -23.88
N VAL A 389 -3.33 -14.37 -24.17
CA VAL A 389 -4.11 -14.97 -25.25
C VAL A 389 -4.43 -13.92 -26.31
N THR A 390 -4.71 -14.38 -27.53
CA THR A 390 -5.01 -13.55 -28.69
C THR A 390 -6.46 -13.74 -29.14
N VAL A 391 -7.01 -12.74 -29.83
CA VAL A 391 -8.38 -12.81 -30.36
C VAL A 391 -8.51 -13.98 -31.35
N GLY A 392 -9.46 -14.88 -31.09
CA GLY A 392 -9.66 -16.10 -31.88
C GLY A 392 -9.14 -17.38 -31.23
N ASP A 393 -8.29 -17.25 -30.20
CA ASP A 393 -7.86 -18.39 -29.40
C ASP A 393 -9.05 -19.07 -28.73
N SER A 394 -8.99 -20.39 -28.63
CA SER A 394 -9.93 -21.19 -27.85
C SER A 394 -9.33 -21.41 -26.47
N VAL A 395 -10.06 -21.04 -25.42
CA VAL A 395 -9.60 -21.13 -24.04
C VAL A 395 -10.54 -22.05 -23.27
N ALA A 396 -9.97 -23.03 -22.56
CA ALA A 396 -10.67 -23.84 -21.59
C ALA A 396 -10.18 -23.52 -20.16
N ILE A 397 -11.12 -23.38 -19.23
CA ILE A 397 -10.86 -23.03 -17.83
C ILE A 397 -11.52 -24.10 -16.95
N PRO A 398 -10.74 -24.95 -16.26
CA PRO A 398 -11.27 -25.92 -15.31
C PRO A 398 -11.60 -25.23 -13.99
N GLU A 399 -12.61 -25.78 -13.30
CA GLU A 399 -13.10 -25.33 -11.99
C GLU A 399 -13.19 -23.81 -11.84
N PRO A 400 -13.86 -23.11 -12.78
CA PRO A 400 -13.85 -21.65 -12.83
C PRO A 400 -14.45 -21.03 -11.57
N PHE A 401 -13.78 -19.99 -11.07
CA PHE A 401 -14.28 -19.16 -9.97
C PHE A 401 -15.04 -17.97 -10.55
N LEU A 402 -16.37 -17.96 -10.39
CA LEU A 402 -17.24 -16.89 -10.90
C LEU A 402 -17.48 -15.83 -9.83
N THR A 403 -17.29 -14.56 -10.19
CA THR A 403 -17.73 -13.41 -9.40
C THR A 403 -18.80 -12.65 -10.18
N HIS A 404 -19.86 -12.19 -9.49
CA HIS A 404 -20.85 -11.27 -10.07
C HIS A 404 -20.63 -9.88 -9.48
N GLN A 405 -20.21 -8.96 -10.34
CA GLN A 405 -20.00 -7.56 -10.01
C GLN A 405 -21.31 -6.81 -10.29
N GLN A 406 -22.03 -6.44 -9.23
CA GLN A 406 -23.28 -5.69 -9.34
C GLN A 406 -23.27 -4.50 -8.36
N PHE A 407 -23.01 -3.29 -8.86
CA PHE A 407 -23.00 -2.08 -8.04
C PHE A 407 -23.12 -0.80 -8.87
N SER A 408 -23.66 0.25 -8.25
CA SER A 408 -23.62 1.62 -8.77
C SER A 408 -22.46 2.40 -8.16
N PHE A 409 -21.77 3.22 -8.96
CA PHE A 409 -20.77 4.17 -8.48
C PHE A 409 -20.87 5.50 -9.24
N SER A 410 -21.20 6.57 -8.51
CA SER A 410 -21.57 7.87 -9.08
C SER A 410 -22.71 7.74 -10.10
N VAL A 411 -22.47 8.00 -11.38
CA VAL A 411 -23.47 7.90 -12.47
C VAL A 411 -23.38 6.60 -13.26
N ASN A 412 -22.51 5.67 -12.86
CA ASN A 412 -22.26 4.44 -13.61
C ASN A 412 -22.87 3.24 -12.89
N GLU A 413 -23.50 2.34 -13.64
CA GLU A 413 -24.05 1.08 -13.15
C GLU A 413 -23.27 -0.09 -13.72
N PHE A 414 -22.59 -0.84 -12.85
CA PHE A 414 -21.83 -2.02 -13.22
C PHE A 414 -22.64 -3.27 -12.92
N ASP A 415 -22.89 -4.07 -13.95
CA ASP A 415 -23.50 -5.40 -13.84
C ASP A 415 -22.79 -6.32 -14.84
N PHE A 416 -21.86 -7.14 -14.35
CA PHE A 416 -21.15 -8.11 -15.17
C PHE A 416 -20.63 -9.28 -14.34
N LYS A 417 -20.42 -10.43 -15.00
CA LYS A 417 -19.80 -11.62 -14.40
C LYS A 417 -18.34 -11.74 -14.86
N SER A 418 -17.44 -12.09 -13.95
CA SER A 418 -16.03 -12.35 -14.21
C SER A 418 -15.63 -13.76 -13.79
N ILE A 419 -14.73 -14.39 -14.55
CA ILE A 419 -14.04 -15.62 -14.14
C ILE A 419 -12.63 -15.27 -13.68
N ARG A 420 -12.35 -15.51 -12.41
CA ARG A 420 -11.03 -15.28 -11.83
C ARG A 420 -10.14 -16.52 -12.00
N VAL A 421 -8.96 -16.32 -12.57
CA VAL A 421 -7.95 -17.36 -12.78
C VAL A 421 -6.67 -16.99 -12.03
N GLU A 422 -6.38 -17.69 -10.94
CA GLU A 422 -5.23 -17.36 -10.07
C GLU A 422 -3.86 -17.65 -10.71
N THR A 423 -3.80 -18.60 -11.63
CA THR A 423 -2.57 -18.95 -12.33
C THR A 423 -2.85 -19.34 -13.78
N PRO A 424 -2.03 -18.89 -14.74
CA PRO A 424 -2.20 -19.26 -16.14
C PRO A 424 -2.02 -20.76 -16.38
N VAL A 425 -1.35 -21.50 -15.48
CA VAL A 425 -1.07 -22.94 -15.63
C VAL A 425 -2.34 -23.81 -15.68
N LEU A 426 -3.48 -23.25 -15.21
CA LEU A 426 -4.78 -23.91 -15.32
C LEU A 426 -5.40 -23.77 -16.71
N LEU A 427 -4.97 -22.80 -17.51
CA LEU A 427 -5.55 -22.53 -18.82
C LEU A 427 -5.08 -23.56 -19.86
N VAL A 428 -6.00 -23.94 -20.74
CA VAL A 428 -5.69 -24.60 -22.00
C VAL A 428 -6.01 -23.65 -23.13
N VAL A 429 -5.02 -23.35 -23.96
CA VAL A 429 -5.14 -22.44 -25.10
C VAL A 429 -4.92 -23.24 -26.38
N ASN A 430 -5.91 -23.27 -27.26
CA ASN A 430 -5.90 -24.02 -28.52
C ASN A 430 -5.48 -25.50 -28.33
N GLY A 431 -5.99 -26.15 -27.28
CA GLY A 431 -5.70 -27.55 -26.95
C GLY A 431 -4.38 -27.79 -26.22
N ARG A 432 -3.57 -26.75 -25.98
CA ARG A 432 -2.29 -26.86 -25.25
C ARG A 432 -2.43 -26.26 -23.85
N LYS A 433 -2.14 -27.04 -22.83
CA LYS A 433 -2.09 -26.57 -21.44
C LYS A 433 -0.89 -25.64 -21.25
N LEU A 434 -1.11 -24.49 -20.63
CA LEU A 434 -0.02 -23.55 -20.35
C LEU A 434 0.91 -24.11 -19.25
N GLY A 435 2.22 -23.92 -19.45
CA GLY A 435 3.25 -24.36 -18.53
C GLY A 435 3.62 -23.31 -17.47
N ARG A 436 4.47 -23.70 -16.52
CA ARG A 436 4.99 -22.80 -15.46
C ARG A 436 5.85 -21.67 -16.02
N ASP A 437 6.37 -21.80 -17.24
CA ASP A 437 7.09 -20.76 -17.98
C ASP A 437 6.22 -19.53 -18.31
N GLN A 438 4.89 -19.68 -18.26
CA GLN A 438 3.93 -18.59 -18.45
C GLN A 438 3.59 -17.86 -17.14
N GLN A 439 4.06 -18.37 -15.99
CA GLN A 439 3.69 -17.85 -14.67
C GLN A 439 4.80 -16.94 -14.10
N ALA A 440 4.41 -15.78 -13.59
CA ALA A 440 5.26 -14.91 -12.78
C ALA A 440 4.45 -14.36 -11.61
N GLY A 441 5.06 -14.16 -10.43
CA GLY A 441 4.35 -13.56 -9.31
C GLY A 441 3.87 -12.15 -9.63
N ALA A 442 2.61 -11.82 -9.32
CA ALA A 442 2.10 -10.46 -9.51
C ALA A 442 2.94 -9.46 -8.70
N LYS A 443 3.56 -8.52 -9.41
CA LYS A 443 4.23 -7.38 -8.79
C LYS A 443 3.26 -6.21 -8.81
N LEU A 444 2.69 -5.88 -7.66
CA LEU A 444 2.01 -4.60 -7.48
C LEU A 444 3.00 -3.61 -6.87
N SER A 445 3.08 -2.43 -7.45
CA SER A 445 3.74 -1.28 -6.84
C SER A 445 2.92 -0.87 -5.62
N SER A 446 3.22 -1.46 -4.45
CA SER A 446 2.86 -0.81 -3.19
C SER A 446 3.48 0.59 -3.22
N TYR A 447 2.73 1.62 -2.85
CA TYR A 447 3.24 2.99 -2.80
C TYR A 447 4.60 3.02 -2.08
N LYS A 448 5.64 3.19 -2.89
CA LYS A 448 6.88 3.81 -2.47
C LYS A 448 6.61 5.28 -2.68
N ARG A 449 6.74 6.06 -1.61
CA ARG A 449 6.51 7.49 -1.66
C ARG A 449 7.25 8.09 -2.88
N PRO A 450 6.58 8.67 -3.87
CA PRO A 450 7.19 9.63 -4.75
C PRO A 450 7.32 10.95 -3.99
N ASP A 451 8.40 11.66 -4.30
CA ASP A 451 8.78 12.99 -3.83
C ASP A 451 7.63 13.91 -3.41
#